data_AF-A0A6B8M3K0-F1
#
_entry.id   AF-A0A6B8M3K0-F1
#
_cell.length_a   1.000
_cell.length_b   1.000
_cell.length_c   1.000
_cell.angle_alpha   90.00
_cell.angle_beta   90.00
_cell.angle_gamma   90.00
#
_symmetry.space_group_name_H-M   'P 1'
#
loop_
_entity.id
_entity.type
_entity.pdbx_description
1 polymer ?
#
loop_
_entity_poly.entity_id
_entity_poly.type
_entity_poly.pdbx_seq_one_letter_code
_entity_poly.pdbx_strand_id
1 'polypeptide(L)' 'MNDNPDDAEQIAIRAELERVKLEHHDLEAAIDALIAVGAPDQLQIQRLKKRKLLLRDRITLLEDQLTPDIIA' A
#
# COMPACT_ATOMS: atom_id res chain seq x y z
N MET A 1 -9.92 30.73 -3.84
CA MET A 1 -9.43 29.44 -3.34
C MET A 1 -10.55 28.85 -2.52
N ASN A 2 -10.94 27.60 -2.78
CA ASN A 2 -11.92 26.91 -1.94
C ASN A 2 -11.15 26.34 -0.76
N ASP A 3 -11.07 27.09 0.34
CA ASP A 3 -10.38 26.67 1.57
C ASP A 3 -11.30 25.77 2.39
N ASN A 4 -11.77 24.68 1.81
CA ASN A 4 -12.54 23.67 2.52
C ASN A 4 -11.55 22.70 3.17
N PRO A 5 -11.46 22.61 4.52
CA PRO A 5 -10.48 21.76 5.20
C PRO A 5 -10.58 20.28 4.79
N ASP A 6 -11.79 19.82 4.42
CA ASP A 6 -12.05 18.47 3.94
C ASP A 6 -11.34 18.17 2.61
N ASP A 7 -11.18 19.15 1.72
CA ASP A 7 -10.49 18.97 0.44
C ASP A 7 -8.98 18.75 0.66
N ALA A 8 -8.40 19.48 1.62
CA ALA A 8 -6.99 19.32 1.98
C ALA A 8 -6.71 17.96 2.64
N GLU A 9 -7.62 17.48 3.48
CA GLU A 9 -7.54 16.16 4.10
C GLU A 9 -7.65 15.04 3.05
N GLN A 10 -8.61 15.14 2.12
CA GLN A 10 -8.73 14.17 1.01
C GLN A 10 -7.48 14.15 0.11
N ILE A 11 -6.90 15.31 -0.18
CA ILE A 11 -5.64 15.40 -0.95
C ILE A 11 -4.50 14.69 -0.20
N ALA A 12 -4.39 14.90 1.11
CA ALA A 12 -3.37 14.24 1.93
C ALA A 12 -3.54 12.72 1.97
N ILE A 13 -4.78 12.23 2.13
CA ILE A 13 -5.09 10.79 2.13
C ILE A 13 -4.78 10.18 0.76
N ARG A 14 -5.12 10.85 -0.35
CA ARG A 14 -4.77 10.39 -1.71
C ARG A 14 -3.26 10.34 -1.94
N ALA A 15 -2.52 11.35 -1.47
CA ALA A 15 -1.06 11.37 -1.59
C ALA A 15 -0.43 10.21 -0.80
N GLU A 16 -0.93 9.93 0.40
CA GLU A 16 -0.48 8.79 1.20
C GLU A 16 -0.86 7.45 0.55
N LEU A 17 -2.07 7.34 -0.02
CA LEU A 17 -2.51 6.15 -0.73
C LEU A 17 -1.56 5.81 -1.90
N GLU A 18 -1.22 6.78 -2.73
CA GLU A 18 -0.27 6.60 -3.84
C GLU A 18 1.11 6.19 -3.35
N ARG A 19 1.59 6.78 -2.24
CA ARG A 19 2.86 6.41 -1.62
C ARG A 19 2.87 4.94 -1.17
N VAL A 20 1.82 4.51 -0.47
CA VAL A 20 1.71 3.13 0.04
C VAL A 20 1.52 2.13 -1.12
N LYS A 21 0.78 2.50 -2.17
CA LYS A 21 0.64 1.69 -3.40
C LYS A 21 1.97 1.49 -4.10
N LEU A 22 2.78 2.55 -4.22
CA LEU A 22 4.12 2.45 -4.80
C LEU A 22 5.02 1.53 -3.97
N GLU A 23 5.04 1.73 -2.64
CA GLU A 23 5.83 0.86 -1.74
C GLU A 23 5.40 -0.61 -1.82
N HIS A 24 4.09 -0.87 -1.91
CA HIS A 24 3.56 -2.22 -2.09
C HIS A 24 4.04 -2.86 -3.39
N HIS A 25 3.97 -2.12 -4.50
CA HIS A 25 4.42 -2.58 -5.82
C HIS A 25 5.93 -2.85 -5.85
N ASP A 26 6.74 -1.96 -5.29
CA ASP A 26 8.20 -2.16 -5.21
C ASP A 26 8.55 -3.41 -4.40
N LEU A 27 7.76 -3.67 -3.35
CA LEU A 27 7.93 -4.85 -2.51
C LEU A 27 7.49 -6.14 -3.21
N GLU A 28 6.51 -6.10 -4.12
CA GLU A 28 6.21 -7.21 -5.04
C GLU A 28 7.38 -7.51 -5.96
N ALA A 29 7.90 -6.50 -6.64
CA ALA A 29 9.03 -6.65 -7.55
C ALA A 29 10.27 -7.22 -6.83
N ALA A 30 10.54 -6.79 -5.59
CA ALA A 30 11.62 -7.31 -4.77
C ALA A 30 11.42 -8.80 -4.41
N ILE A 31 10.19 -9.21 -4.06
CA ILE A 31 9.87 -10.62 -3.77
C ILE A 31 10.07 -11.47 -5.03
N ASP A 32 9.58 -11.00 -6.18
CA ASP A 32 9.67 -11.74 -7.44
C ASP A 32 11.13 -11.90 -7.90
N ALA A 33 11.94 -10.85 -7.76
CA ALA A 33 13.36 -10.91 -8.02
C ALA A 33 14.08 -11.91 -7.10
N LEU A 34 13.77 -11.93 -5.80
CA LEU A 34 14.36 -12.89 -4.85
C LEU A 34 13.99 -14.34 -5.18
N ILE A 35 12.75 -14.58 -5.62
CA ILE A 35 12.29 -15.90 -6.03
C ILE A 35 13.02 -16.34 -7.32
N ALA A 36 13.19 -15.44 -8.29
CA ALA A 36 13.83 -15.74 -9.57
C ALA A 36 15.32 -16.13 -9.45
N VAL A 37 16.01 -15.69 -8.39
CA VAL A 37 17.44 -15.98 -8.16
C VAL A 37 17.70 -17.45 -7.74
N GLY A 38 16.66 -18.23 -7.44
CA GLY A 38 16.75 -19.71 -7.35
C GLY A 38 17.24 -20.30 -6.03
N ALA A 39 17.65 -19.48 -5.05
CA ALA A 39 17.90 -19.90 -3.68
C ALA A 39 17.39 -18.85 -2.66
N PRO A 40 16.08 -18.59 -2.62
CA PRO A 40 15.57 -17.55 -1.73
C PRO A 40 15.69 -17.96 -0.26
N ASP A 41 16.18 -17.03 0.56
CA ASP A 41 16.00 -17.12 2.00
C ASP A 41 14.49 -17.07 2.32
N GLN A 42 13.93 -18.21 2.70
CA GLN A 42 12.51 -18.35 2.99
C GLN A 42 12.06 -17.43 4.13
N LEU A 43 12.92 -17.17 5.13
CA LEU A 43 12.61 -16.27 6.22
C LEU A 43 12.56 -14.82 5.72
N GLN A 44 13.47 -14.43 4.83
CA GLN A 44 13.44 -13.13 4.17
C GLN A 44 12.15 -12.94 3.35
N ILE A 45 11.79 -13.92 2.54
CA ILE A 45 10.53 -13.89 1.77
C ILE A 45 9.31 -13.77 2.70
N GLN A 46 9.26 -14.53 3.79
CA GLN A 46 8.14 -14.47 4.73
C GLN A 46 8.02 -13.07 5.37
N ARG A 47 9.16 -12.45 5.74
CA ARG A 47 9.17 -11.08 6.30
C ARG A 47 8.67 -10.06 5.27
N LEU A 48 9.09 -10.17 4.02
CA LEU A 48 8.62 -9.31 2.94
C LEU A 48 7.12 -9.50 2.70
N LYS A 49 6.64 -10.74 2.56
CA LYS A 49 5.20 -11.03 2.42
C LYS A 49 4.37 -10.48 3.58
N LYS A 50 4.88 -10.55 4.81
CA LYS A 50 4.21 -9.94 5.97
C LYS A 50 4.14 -8.41 5.86
N ARG A 51 5.21 -7.74 5.42
CA ARG A 51 5.19 -6.30 5.13
C ARG A 51 4.21 -5.96 4.02
N LYS A 52 4.19 -6.74 2.93
CA LYS A 52 3.25 -6.59 1.82
C LYS A 52 1.80 -6.61 2.32
N LEU A 53 1.48 -7.57 3.18
CA LEU A 53 0.14 -7.71 3.78
C LEU A 53 -0.25 -6.44 4.56
N LEU A 54 0.64 -5.91 5.39
CA LEU A 54 0.39 -4.68 6.15
C LEU A 54 0.17 -3.47 5.24
N LEU A 55 0.94 -3.35 4.15
CA LEU A 55 0.76 -2.27 3.18
C LEU A 55 -0.59 -2.39 2.46
N ARG A 56 -1.00 -3.61 2.08
CA ARG A 56 -2.32 -3.86 1.49
C ARG A 56 -3.45 -3.47 2.46
N ASP A 57 -3.36 -3.90 3.71
CA ASP A 57 -4.38 -3.57 4.72
C ASP A 57 -4.44 -2.05 4.96
N ARG A 58 -3.29 -1.35 4.87
CA ARG A 58 -3.24 0.12 4.93
C ARG A 58 -3.85 0.78 3.69
N ILE A 59 -3.63 0.24 2.50
CA ILE A 59 -4.27 0.70 1.26
C ILE A 59 -5.78 0.63 1.40
N THR A 60 -6.32 -0.52 1.82
CA THR A 60 -7.77 -0.69 2.04
C THR A 60 -8.32 0.33 3.03
N LEU A 61 -7.64 0.54 4.17
CA LEU A 61 -8.06 1.54 5.15
C LEU A 61 -8.08 2.98 4.60
N LEU A 62 -7.11 3.34 3.75
CA LEU A 62 -7.04 4.67 3.11
C LEU A 62 -8.09 4.81 1.99
N GLU A 63 -8.37 3.73 1.26
CA GLU A 63 -9.43 3.68 0.26
C GLU A 63 -10.82 3.81 0.91
N ASP A 64 -11.08 3.10 2.01
CA ASP A 64 -12.33 3.20 2.78
C ASP A 64 -12.56 4.63 3.31
N GLN A 65 -11.49 5.36 3.67
CA GLN A 65 -11.58 6.76 4.09
C GLN A 65 -11.93 7.70 2.93
N LEU A 66 -11.53 7.39 1.70
CA LEU A 66 -11.81 8.20 0.50
C LEU A 66 -13.14 7.84 -0.15
N THR A 67 -13.57 6.59 -0.04
CA THR A 67 -14.81 6.07 -0.60
C THR A 67 -15.58 5.30 0.48
N PRO A 68 -16.25 6.01 1.41
CA PRO A 68 -16.96 5.38 2.52
C PRO A 68 -18.17 4.50 2.12
N ASP A 69 -18.48 4.35 0.82
CA ASP A 69 -19.81 3.96 0.35
C ASP A 69 -19.81 2.94 -0.82
N ILE A 70 -18.94 1.91 -0.80
CA ILE A 70 -18.91 0.87 -1.85
C ILE A 70 -18.83 -0.57 -1.32
N ILE A 71 -18.72 -0.80 0.00
CA ILE A 71 -18.71 -2.14 0.61
C ILE A 71 -19.74 -2.19 1.76
N ALA A 72 -21.03 -2.27 1.41
CA ALA A 72 -22.15 -2.65 2.29
C ALA A 72 -22.99 -3.75 1.62
#